data_AF-A0AAV0IZM5-F1
#
_entry.id   AF-A0AAV0IZM5-F1
#
_cell.length_a   1.000
_cell.length_b   1.000
_cell.length_c   1.000
_cell.angle_alpha   90.00
_cell.angle_beta   90.00
_cell.angle_gamma   90.00
#
_symmetry.space_group_name_H-M   'P 1'
#
loop_
_entity.id
_entity.type
_entity.pdbx_description
1 polymer ?
#
loop_
_entity_poly.entity_id
_entity_poly.type
_entity_poly.pdbx_seq_one_letter_code
_entity_poly.pdbx_strand_id
1 'polypeptide(L)'
;MGRCSLFDLERHFAFYGAYHSNPTNKAGSLAALLLLFCWVASSFLGCWLGFSLAWKVVVVAQIVCWTGQFIGHGVFETLQTFFGYEPYPGFHATVQAKVDTEIREWQEKKQKLLN
;
A
#
# COMPACT_ATOMS: atom_id res chain seq x y z
N MET A 1 -38.47 23.34 16.42
CA MET A 1 -37.30 24.11 15.91
C MET A 1 -36.11 23.17 15.77
N GLY A 2 -36.02 22.45 14.64
CA GLY A 2 -34.91 21.54 14.35
C GLY A 2 -33.82 22.26 13.57
N ARG A 3 -32.64 22.42 14.19
CA ARG A 3 -31.45 22.88 13.47
C ARG A 3 -30.85 21.68 12.74
N CYS A 4 -30.85 21.72 11.41
CA CYS A 4 -30.02 20.86 10.58
C CYS A 4 -28.55 21.17 10.88
N SER A 5 -27.87 20.29 11.63
CA SER A 5 -26.42 20.32 11.84
C SER A 5 -25.73 19.78 10.57
N LEU A 6 -25.81 20.53 9.48
CA LEU A 6 -25.27 20.14 8.17
C LEU A 6 -23.74 20.34 8.07
N PHE A 7 -23.12 20.94 9.10
CA PHE A 7 -21.67 21.17 9.22
C PHE A 7 -21.19 20.97 10.66
N ASP A 8 -21.38 19.77 11.20
CA ASP A 8 -20.73 19.37 12.46
C ASP A 8 -19.26 19.00 12.15
N LEU A 9 -18.45 20.03 11.86
CA LEU A 9 -17.06 19.90 11.42
C LEU A 9 -16.19 19.25 12.51
N GLU A 10 -16.50 19.50 13.78
CA GLU A 10 -15.86 18.86 14.93
C GLU A 10 -16.06 17.35 14.95
N ARG A 11 -17.27 16.85 14.66
CA ARG A 11 -17.52 15.40 14.58
C ARG A 11 -16.81 14.75 13.40
N HIS A 12 -16.73 15.42 12.25
CA HIS A 12 -15.96 14.93 11.10
C HIS A 12 -14.45 14.95 11.38
N PHE A 13 -13.91 16.00 12.01
CA PHE A 13 -12.51 16.07 12.38
C PHE A 13 -12.13 15.09 13.49
N ALA A 14 -13.01 14.88 14.48
CA ALA A 14 -12.78 13.92 15.55
C ALA A 14 -12.84 12.47 15.04
N PHE A 15 -13.80 12.15 14.15
CA PHE A 15 -13.85 10.85 13.48
C PHE A 15 -12.66 10.63 12.54
N TYR A 16 -12.28 11.64 11.76
CA TYR A 16 -11.13 11.62 10.85
C TYR A 16 -9.79 11.51 11.60
N GLY A 17 -9.65 12.20 12.73
CA GLY A 17 -8.49 12.14 13.62
C GLY A 17 -8.37 10.81 14.36
N ALA A 18 -9.49 10.25 14.84
CA ALA A 18 -9.53 8.90 15.41
C ALA A 18 -9.20 7.83 14.36
N TYR A 19 -9.65 8.01 13.11
CA TYR A 19 -9.34 7.12 11.99
C TYR A 19 -7.84 7.17 11.60
N HIS A 20 -7.18 8.34 11.70
CA HIS A 20 -5.75 8.52 11.37
C HIS A 20 -4.75 8.04 12.44
N SER A 21 -5.22 7.52 13.57
CA SER A 21 -4.37 7.09 14.69
C SER A 21 -3.73 5.70 14.48
N ASN A 22 -4.29 4.85 13.60
CA ASN A 22 -3.78 3.52 13.30
C ASN A 22 -2.68 3.54 12.20
N PRO A 23 -1.58 2.77 12.35
CA PRO A 23 -0.47 2.79 11.40
C PRO A 23 -0.84 2.35 9.97
N THR A 24 -1.81 1.46 9.82
CA THR A 24 -2.39 1.03 8.53
C THR A 24 -3.14 2.14 7.80
N ASN A 25 -3.80 3.04 8.54
CA ASN A 25 -4.54 4.16 7.94
C ASN A 25 -3.63 5.32 7.53
N LYS A 26 -2.45 5.48 8.15
CA LYS A 26 -1.43 6.43 7.69
C LYS A 26 -0.90 6.08 6.30
N ALA A 27 -0.67 4.79 6.04
CA ALA A 27 -0.25 4.32 4.73
C ALA A 27 -1.34 4.54 3.67
N GLY A 28 -2.61 4.29 4.01
CA GLY A 28 -3.75 4.56 3.13
C GLY A 28 -3.91 6.06 2.80
N SER A 29 -3.78 6.93 3.81
CA SER A 29 -3.84 8.38 3.61
C SER A 29 -2.67 8.91 2.77
N LEU A 30 -1.45 8.42 3.03
CA LEU A 30 -0.28 8.74 2.22
C LEU A 30 -0.45 8.29 0.76
N ALA A 31 -0.97 7.08 0.54
CA ALA A 31 -1.27 6.59 -0.81
C ALA A 31 -2.32 7.45 -1.52
N ALA A 32 -3.38 7.87 -0.82
CA ALA A 32 -4.38 8.77 -1.36
C ALA A 32 -3.80 10.14 -1.75
N LEU A 33 -2.93 10.71 -0.91
CA LEU A 33 -2.20 11.95 -1.22
C LEU A 33 -1.27 11.77 -2.43
N LEU A 34 -0.57 10.64 -2.53
CA LEU A 34 0.32 10.35 -3.65
C LEU A 34 -0.45 10.20 -4.97
N LEU A 35 -1.62 9.56 -4.95
CA LEU A 35 -2.51 9.44 -6.11
C LEU A 35 -3.08 10.79 -6.52
N LEU A 36 -3.52 11.62 -5.56
CA LEU A 36 -3.99 12.98 -5.83
C LEU A 36 -2.87 13.83 -6.45
N PHE A 37 -1.66 13.76 -5.89
CA PHE A 37 -0.50 14.44 -6.44
C PHE A 37 -0.18 13.95 -7.86
N CYS A 38 -0.19 12.64 -8.10
CA CYS A 38 0.02 12.05 -9.42
C CYS A 38 -1.04 12.51 -10.43
N TRP A 39 -2.31 12.65 -10.01
CA TRP A 39 -3.39 13.15 -10.85
C TRP A 39 -3.21 14.64 -11.22
N VAL A 40 -2.87 15.48 -10.24
CA VAL A 40 -2.59 16.91 -10.49
C VAL A 40 -1.37 17.07 -11.40
N ALA A 41 -0.28 16.35 -11.13
CA ALA A 41 0.92 16.37 -11.95
C ALA A 41 0.65 15.89 -13.38
N SER A 42 -0.13 14.82 -13.55
CA SER A 42 -0.52 14.30 -14.88
C SER A 42 -1.40 15.28 -15.65
N SER A 43 -2.31 15.97 -14.95
CA SER A 43 -3.17 16.99 -15.54
C SER A 43 -2.35 18.20 -16.02
N PHE A 44 -1.35 18.62 -15.23
CA PHE A 44 -0.44 19.70 -15.60
C PHE A 44 0.48 19.31 -16.76
N LEU A 45 1.00 18.09 -16.76
CA LEU A 45 1.85 17.54 -17.81
C LEU A 45 1.10 17.42 -19.15
N GLY A 46 -0.19 17.02 -19.11
CA GLY A 46 -1.06 16.98 -20.28
C GLY A 46 -1.34 18.36 -20.88
N CYS A 47 -1.51 19.39 -20.04
CA CYS A 47 -1.67 20.78 -20.47
C CYS A 47 -0.38 21.36 -21.09
N TRP A 48 0.79 20.97 -20.59
CA TRP A 48 2.07 21.56 -21.00
C TRP A 48 2.68 20.89 -22.24
N LEU A 49 2.53 19.57 -22.40
CA LEU A 49 3.12 18.81 -23.53
C LEU A 49 2.14 18.55 -24.69
N GLY A 50 0.83 18.77 -24.46
CA GLY A 50 -0.22 18.42 -25.41
C GLY A 50 -0.45 16.91 -25.50
N PHE A 51 -1.70 16.52 -25.81
CA PHE A 51 -2.14 15.12 -25.79
C PHE A 51 -1.26 14.20 -26.65
N SER A 52 -0.87 14.64 -27.85
CA SER A 52 -0.10 13.86 -28.83
C SER A 52 1.30 13.40 -28.36
N LEU A 53 1.93 14.18 -27.48
CA LEU A 53 3.25 13.86 -26.93
C LEU A 53 3.15 13.20 -25.55
N ALA A 54 2.14 13.59 -24.74
CA ALA A 54 1.93 13.05 -23.41
C ALA A 54 1.75 11.52 -23.39
N TRP A 55 0.92 10.95 -24.28
CA TRP A 55 0.70 9.50 -24.28
C TRP A 55 1.95 8.71 -24.68
N LYS A 56 2.83 9.26 -25.54
CA LYS A 56 4.09 8.61 -25.92
C LYS A 56 5.05 8.53 -24.73
N VAL A 57 5.17 9.63 -23.98
CA VAL A 57 5.99 9.69 -22.77
C VAL A 57 5.47 8.70 -21.72
N VAL A 58 4.14 8.64 -21.53
CA VAL A 58 3.52 7.70 -20.60
C VAL A 58 3.78 6.25 -21.01
N VAL A 59 3.61 5.91 -22.30
CA VAL A 59 3.86 4.55 -22.79
C VAL A 59 5.33 4.15 -22.61
N VAL A 60 6.27 5.02 -22.96
CA VAL A 60 7.71 4.73 -22.77
C VAL A 60 8.04 4.56 -21.29
N ALA A 61 7.55 5.44 -20.43
CA ALA A 61 7.74 5.33 -18.98
C ALA A 61 7.14 4.03 -18.43
N GLN A 62 5.94 3.64 -18.88
CA GLN A 62 5.28 2.41 -18.43
C GLN A 62 6.06 1.17 -18.85
N ILE A 63 6.54 1.11 -20.10
CA ILE A 63 7.36 -0.02 -20.59
C ILE A 63 8.65 -0.12 -19.78
N VAL A 64 9.36 0.99 -19.56
CA VAL A 64 10.61 0.99 -18.80
C VAL A 64 10.37 0.55 -17.35
N CYS A 65 9.38 1.14 -16.69
CA CYS A 65 9.09 0.87 -15.27
C CYS A 65 8.59 -0.56 -15.06
N TRP A 66 7.74 -1.06 -15.96
CA TRP A 66 7.24 -2.44 -15.93
C TRP A 66 8.36 -3.44 -16.20
N THR A 67 9.20 -3.21 -17.21
CA THR A 67 10.37 -4.06 -17.48
C THR A 67 11.31 -4.09 -16.28
N GLY A 68 11.56 -2.93 -15.65
CA GLY A 68 12.33 -2.83 -14.41
C GLY A 68 11.71 -3.63 -13.25
N GLN A 69 10.39 -3.58 -13.07
CA GLN A 69 9.70 -4.39 -12.05
C GLN A 69 9.87 -5.89 -12.27
N PHE A 70 9.70 -6.38 -13.51
CA PHE A 70 9.86 -7.80 -13.82
C PHE A 70 11.30 -8.28 -13.64
N ILE A 71 12.27 -7.49 -14.09
CA ILE A 71 13.69 -7.82 -13.92
C ILE A 71 14.06 -7.80 -12.43
N GLY A 72 13.68 -6.75 -11.70
CA GLY A 72 13.96 -6.63 -10.27
C GLY A 72 13.37 -7.78 -9.47
N HIS A 73 12.10 -8.14 -9.73
CA HIS A 73 11.44 -9.26 -9.07
C HIS A 73 12.11 -10.60 -9.39
N GLY A 74 12.41 -10.88 -10.67
CA GLY A 74 13.05 -12.13 -11.07
C GLY A 74 14.48 -12.28 -10.56
N VAL A 75 15.26 -11.19 -10.56
CA VAL A 75 16.62 -11.17 -9.98
C VAL A 75 16.56 -11.40 -8.48
N PHE A 76 15.62 -10.77 -7.77
CA PHE A 76 15.48 -10.95 -6.34
C PHE A 76 15.09 -12.38 -5.96
N GLU A 77 14.14 -12.97 -6.69
CA GLU A 77 13.69 -14.35 -6.47
C GLU A 77 14.81 -15.37 -6.72
N THR A 78 15.57 -15.20 -7.81
CA THR A 78 16.73 -16.06 -8.08
C THR A 78 17.85 -15.87 -7.06
N LEU A 79 18.13 -14.65 -6.61
CA LEU A 79 19.12 -14.41 -5.56
C LEU A 79 18.72 -15.11 -4.24
N GLN A 80 17.44 -15.04 -3.89
CA GLN A 80 16.90 -15.67 -2.69
C GLN A 80 16.94 -17.20 -2.79
N THR A 81 16.57 -17.80 -3.93
CA THR A 81 16.59 -19.25 -4.13
C THR A 81 18.00 -19.84 -4.25
N PHE A 82 18.93 -19.18 -4.96
CA PHE A 82 20.26 -19.73 -5.23
C PHE A 82 21.32 -19.36 -4.19
N PHE A 83 21.27 -18.15 -3.63
CA PHE A 83 22.29 -17.67 -2.69
C PHE A 83 21.85 -17.69 -1.24
N GLY A 84 20.62 -18.15 -0.95
CA GLY A 84 20.07 -18.13 0.42
C GLY A 84 20.09 -16.71 0.99
N TYR A 85 19.83 -15.71 0.14
CA TYR A 85 19.86 -14.31 0.54
C TYR A 85 18.80 -14.07 1.62
N GLU A 86 19.26 -13.84 2.85
CA GLU A 86 18.40 -13.46 3.95
C GLU A 86 18.31 -11.91 3.97
N PRO A 87 17.11 -11.31 3.86
CA PRO A 87 16.95 -9.85 3.83
C PRO A 87 17.66 -9.13 4.99
N TYR A 88 17.73 -9.79 6.15
CA TYR A 88 18.50 -9.42 7.33
C TYR A 88 18.61 -10.63 8.27
N PRO A 89 19.70 -10.76 9.06
CA PRO A 89 19.95 -11.93 9.89
C PRO A 89 18.79 -12.25 10.84
N GLY A 90 18.28 -13.48 10.81
CA GLY A 90 17.17 -13.96 11.63
C GLY A 90 15.76 -13.71 11.06
N PHE A 91 15.65 -13.24 9.81
CA PHE A 91 14.36 -13.01 9.15
C PHE A 91 13.51 -14.27 9.08
N HIS A 92 14.06 -15.39 8.60
CA HIS A 92 13.28 -16.62 8.42
C HIS A 92 12.79 -17.21 9.73
N ALA A 93 13.63 -17.20 10.77
CA ALA A 93 13.26 -17.64 12.11
C ALA A 93 12.11 -16.79 12.69
N THR A 94 12.15 -15.46 12.46
CA THR A 94 11.10 -14.54 12.91
C THR A 94 9.77 -14.77 12.18
N VAL A 95 9.82 -15.01 10.86
CA VAL A 95 8.63 -15.28 10.05
C VAL A 95 8.00 -16.61 10.42
N GLN A 96 8.79 -17.68 10.59
CA GLN A 96 8.29 -18.98 11.05
C GLN A 96 7.62 -18.88 12.41
N ALA A 97 8.25 -18.20 13.38
CA ALA A 97 7.67 -18.02 14.71
C ALA A 97 6.30 -17.30 14.68
N LYS A 98 6.14 -16.30 13.81
CA LYS A 98 4.85 -15.59 13.63
C LYS A 98 3.79 -16.49 12.99
N VAL A 99 4.14 -17.23 11.93
CA VAL A 99 3.22 -18.17 11.26
C VAL A 99 2.76 -19.25 12.22
N ASP A 100 3.67 -19.84 13.00
CA ASP A 100 3.34 -20.87 13.99
C ASP A 100 2.42 -20.34 15.08
N THR A 101 2.62 -19.09 15.49
CA THR A 101 1.76 -18.42 16.48
C THR A 101 0.35 -18.19 15.92
N GLU A 102 0.22 -17.66 14.71
CA GLU A 102 -1.08 -17.44 14.06
C GLU A 102 -1.86 -18.75 13.83
N ILE A 103 -1.18 -19.82 13.43
CA ILE A 103 -1.80 -21.16 13.26
C ILE A 103 -2.35 -21.65 14.60
N ARG A 104 -1.58 -21.54 15.69
CA ARG A 104 -2.03 -21.98 17.02
C ARG A 104 -3.23 -21.17 17.50
N GLU A 105 -3.18 -19.85 17.38
CA GLU A 105 -4.31 -18.99 17.73
C GLU A 105 -5.58 -19.34 16.92
N TRP A 106 -5.42 -19.64 15.62
CA TRP A 106 -6.54 -20.07 14.79
C TRP A 106 -7.11 -21.42 15.22
N GLN A 107 -6.26 -22.40 15.53
CA GLN A 107 -6.69 -23.72 16.04
C GLN A 107 -7.42 -23.60 17.38
N GLU A 108 -6.89 -22.79 18.30
CA GLU A 108 -7.52 -22.55 19.61
C GLU A 108 -8.88 -21.85 19.47
N LYS A 109 -8.99 -20.85 18.59
CA LYS A 109 -10.29 -20.22 18.26
C LYS A 109 -11.26 -21.23 17.67
N LYS A 110 -10.81 -22.06 16.73
CA LYS A 110 -11.64 -23.11 16.13
C LYS A 110 -12.12 -24.11 17.18
N GLN A 111 -11.27 -24.53 18.10
CA GLN A 111 -11.60 -25.46 19.16
C GLN A 111 -12.58 -24.87 20.18
N LYS A 112 -12.47 -23.57 20.49
CA LYS A 112 -13.44 -22.83 21.31
C LYS A 112 -14.80 -22.61 20.65
N LEU A 113 -14.88 -22.62 19.33
CA LEU A 113 -16.13 -22.52 18.58
C LEU A 113 -16.84 -23.88 18.43
N LEU A 114 -16.10 -24.98 18.61
CA LEU A 114 -16.61 -26.35 18.48
C LEU A 114 -17.02 -26.98 19.82
N ASN A 115 -16.60 -26.39 20.94
CA ASN A 115 -16.97 -26.76 22.32
C ASN A 115 -17.97 -25.76 22.90
#